data_AF-A0A7X7C525-F1
#
_entry.id   AF-A0A7X7C525-F1
#
_cell.length_a   1.000
_cell.length_b   1.000
_cell.length_c   1.000
_cell.angle_alpha   90.00
_cell.angle_beta   90.00
_cell.angle_gamma   90.00
#
_symmetry.space_group_name_H-M   'P 1'
#
loop_
_entity.id
_entity.type
_entity.pdbx_description
1 polymer ?
#
loop_
_entity_poly.entity_id
_entity_poly.type
_entity_poly.pdbx_seq_one_letter_code
_entity_poly.pdbx_strand_id
1 'polypeptide(L)'
;MKIKSLLVSMVLLILFMFSGCISDPSTLMKDNGLSSITGAEQLQKMFNDRTKLNRWSLFKGDVIVPESGTDELDEPNYTKTNVQVDGVDEGDVVKTDGERIYSIYQDMLRVVAIKESGAMELLLNECLSPKEENKDSWYYNNTYYYELYITDDYLVAIGQRYEIFSYDYDFGPNKRAPFSNTNMGVIAIYDLESLAKVKEYEVSGSIIASRLIEDDLYLITNYYPWLEANDLRPFTKNGEEIDYFAYQDIKYLTDVDCESYTIVTHLQLDTELAIENDVFLGASSWGYVYVSQSAIYLATMKYTYTFFWNGKYIGQIISYLFDEDGSVMYGGFGNFDGTIINQFAMDEYNDYLRIVTTEGWGKTAKNRLYVYERKIKNNRYVLEVVGKIFEGLGKP
;
A
#
# COMPACT_ATOMS: atom_id res chain seq x y z
N MET A 1 -49.79 42.60 17.55
CA MET A 1 -48.70 42.82 16.56
C MET A 1 -47.50 41.94 16.92
N LYS A 2 -47.61 40.61 16.74
CA LYS A 2 -46.56 39.60 17.01
C LYS A 2 -46.88 38.31 16.23
N ILE A 3 -46.90 38.33 14.90
CA ILE A 3 -47.08 37.10 14.09
C ILE A 3 -46.13 37.04 12.86
N LYS A 4 -45.41 38.12 12.50
CA LYS A 4 -44.60 38.13 11.27
C LYS A 4 -43.15 37.63 11.40
N SER A 5 -42.62 37.36 12.60
CA SER A 5 -41.22 36.88 12.73
C SER A 5 -41.07 35.36 12.88
N LEU A 6 -42.16 34.60 13.13
CA LEU A 6 -42.07 33.16 13.34
C LEU A 6 -42.06 32.35 12.03
N LEU A 7 -42.70 32.85 10.97
CA LEU A 7 -42.77 32.15 9.68
C LEU A 7 -41.47 32.22 8.88
N VAL A 8 -40.67 33.27 9.03
CA VAL A 8 -39.40 33.41 8.30
C VAL A 8 -38.33 32.48 8.89
N SER A 9 -38.36 32.22 10.20
CA SER A 9 -37.43 31.28 10.83
C SER A 9 -37.75 29.81 10.53
N MET A 10 -39.02 29.48 10.27
CA MET A 10 -39.43 28.10 9.96
C MET A 10 -39.18 27.72 8.49
N VAL A 11 -39.14 28.69 7.58
CA VAL A 11 -38.77 28.46 6.16
C VAL A 11 -37.25 28.35 5.97
N LEU A 12 -36.44 29.07 6.77
CA LEU A 12 -34.99 28.91 6.75
C LEU A 12 -34.50 27.59 7.39
N LEU A 13 -35.25 27.02 8.35
CA LEU A 13 -34.90 25.73 8.94
C LEU A 13 -35.22 24.52 8.04
N ILE A 14 -36.13 24.67 7.07
CA ILE A 14 -36.49 23.61 6.13
C ILE A 14 -35.54 23.58 4.91
N LEU A 15 -34.84 24.69 4.63
CA LEU A 15 -33.81 24.74 3.60
C LEU A 15 -32.45 24.16 4.02
N PHE A 16 -32.24 23.86 5.31
CA PHE A 16 -31.03 23.19 5.83
C PHE A 16 -31.21 21.68 6.09
N MET A 17 -32.38 21.10 5.78
CA MET A 17 -32.71 19.69 6.06
C MET A 17 -32.78 18.82 4.79
N PHE A 18 -32.36 19.33 3.63
CA PHE A 18 -32.26 18.55 2.39
C PHE A 18 -30.89 18.67 1.70
N SER A 19 -29.83 18.85 2.48
CA SER A 19 -28.47 18.44 2.07
C SER A 19 -28.18 17.04 2.59
N GLY A 20 -29.13 16.12 2.40
CA GLY A 20 -28.81 14.71 2.42
C GLY A 20 -28.04 14.46 1.13
N CYS A 21 -26.79 14.00 1.24
CA CYS A 21 -26.02 13.48 0.13
C CYS A 21 -26.89 12.48 -0.65
N ILE A 22 -27.47 12.95 -1.75
CA ILE A 22 -27.79 12.09 -2.87
C ILE A 22 -26.42 11.75 -3.42
N SER A 23 -25.89 10.58 -3.04
CA SER A 23 -24.81 9.98 -3.81
C SER A 23 -25.29 9.93 -5.26
N ASP A 24 -24.59 10.65 -6.12
CA ASP A 24 -24.85 10.62 -7.55
C ASP A 24 -24.80 9.15 -8.01
N PRO A 25 -25.88 8.58 -8.58
CA PRO A 25 -25.90 7.19 -9.00
C PRO A 25 -24.83 6.83 -10.05
N SER A 26 -24.16 7.84 -10.62
CA SER A 26 -23.05 7.67 -11.55
C SER A 26 -21.74 7.21 -10.88
N THR A 27 -21.52 7.46 -9.58
CA THR A 27 -20.31 6.94 -8.87
C THR A 27 -20.41 5.45 -8.58
N LEU A 28 -21.63 4.90 -8.44
CA LEU A 28 -21.89 3.47 -8.24
C LEU A 28 -21.58 2.60 -9.47
N MET A 29 -21.30 3.17 -10.64
CA MET A 29 -20.84 2.42 -11.81
C MET A 29 -19.31 2.22 -11.86
N LYS A 30 -18.50 2.92 -11.05
CA LYS A 30 -17.03 2.79 -11.05
C LYS A 30 -16.50 1.57 -10.27
N ASP A 31 -17.29 0.92 -9.42
CA ASP A 31 -16.79 -0.14 -8.53
C ASP A 31 -16.77 -1.57 -9.11
N ASN A 32 -17.03 -1.73 -10.42
CA ASN A 32 -16.68 -2.91 -11.23
C ASN A 32 -16.78 -4.28 -10.51
N GLY A 33 -17.89 -4.53 -9.83
CA GLY A 33 -18.21 -5.83 -9.23
C GLY A 33 -17.59 -6.11 -7.85
N LEU A 34 -17.00 -5.11 -7.19
CA LEU A 34 -16.65 -5.17 -5.77
C LEU A 34 -17.88 -4.97 -4.88
N SER A 35 -17.85 -5.55 -3.68
CA SER A 35 -18.83 -5.27 -2.62
C SER A 35 -18.24 -4.26 -1.63
N SER A 36 -19.09 -3.47 -0.99
CA SER A 36 -18.68 -2.51 0.05
C SER A 36 -19.17 -2.91 1.43
N ILE A 37 -18.45 -2.49 2.46
CA ILE A 37 -18.91 -2.65 3.84
C ILE A 37 -20.07 -1.70 4.12
N THR A 38 -21.11 -2.21 4.76
CA THR A 38 -22.34 -1.47 5.06
C THR A 38 -22.38 -0.88 6.46
N GLY A 39 -21.48 -1.31 7.35
CA GLY A 39 -21.36 -0.75 8.70
C GLY A 39 -20.49 -1.59 9.65
N ALA A 40 -20.35 -1.10 10.88
CA ALA A 40 -19.50 -1.66 11.93
C ALA A 40 -19.82 -3.13 12.24
N GLU A 41 -21.10 -3.49 12.34
CA GLU A 41 -21.52 -4.85 12.69
C GLU A 41 -21.10 -5.88 11.63
N GLN A 42 -21.24 -5.53 10.33
CA GLN A 42 -20.80 -6.39 9.24
C GLN A 42 -19.28 -6.58 9.31
N LEU A 43 -18.53 -5.49 9.46
CA LEU A 43 -17.08 -5.50 9.52
C LEU A 43 -16.58 -6.38 10.68
N GLN A 44 -17.14 -6.17 11.88
CA GLN A 44 -16.77 -6.92 13.06
C GLN A 44 -17.12 -8.41 12.93
N LYS A 45 -18.25 -8.74 12.29
CA LYS A 45 -18.61 -10.13 11.99
C LYS A 45 -17.60 -10.79 11.05
N MET A 46 -17.16 -10.10 9.99
CA MET A 46 -16.17 -10.61 9.04
C MET A 46 -14.84 -10.96 9.74
N PHE A 47 -14.35 -10.08 10.64
CA PHE A 47 -13.16 -10.37 11.44
C PHE A 47 -13.37 -11.41 12.55
N ASN A 48 -14.58 -11.53 13.12
CA ASN A 48 -14.85 -12.52 14.16
C ASN A 48 -15.04 -13.94 13.62
N ASP A 49 -15.67 -14.11 12.46
CA ASP A 49 -15.82 -15.43 11.84
C ASP A 49 -14.44 -16.03 11.47
N ARG A 50 -13.42 -15.19 11.24
CA ARG A 50 -12.00 -15.57 11.14
C ARG A 50 -11.46 -16.25 12.41
N THR A 51 -11.79 -15.76 13.61
CA THR A 51 -11.25 -16.32 14.87
C THR A 51 -11.65 -17.79 15.09
N LYS A 52 -12.78 -18.20 14.52
CA LYS A 52 -13.25 -19.60 14.56
C LYS A 52 -12.47 -20.50 13.59
N LEU A 53 -12.01 -19.95 12.46
CA LEU A 53 -11.18 -20.66 11.47
C LEU A 53 -9.69 -20.70 11.88
N ASN A 54 -9.18 -19.62 12.50
CA ASN A 54 -7.78 -19.50 12.96
C ASN A 54 -7.38 -20.38 14.15
N ARG A 55 -8.33 -21.06 14.82
CA ARG A 55 -7.98 -22.16 15.74
C ARG A 55 -7.32 -23.36 15.03
N TRP A 56 -7.29 -23.38 13.70
CA TRP A 56 -6.74 -24.48 12.90
C TRP A 56 -5.52 -24.10 12.03
N SER A 57 -5.20 -22.82 11.84
CA SER A 57 -4.19 -22.39 10.85
C SER A 57 -3.18 -21.39 11.44
N LEU A 58 -2.35 -21.84 12.37
CA LEU A 58 -1.21 -21.10 12.91
C LEU A 58 0.09 -21.54 12.22
N PHE A 59 0.36 -21.08 11.00
CA PHE A 59 1.74 -21.05 10.47
C PHE A 59 1.94 -19.84 9.55
N LYS A 60 2.71 -18.86 10.05
CA LYS A 60 3.26 -17.73 9.29
C LYS A 60 4.27 -18.26 8.26
N GLY A 61 4.20 -17.79 7.03
CA GLY A 61 5.23 -18.00 6.01
C GLY A 61 6.28 -16.89 6.10
N ASP A 62 7.55 -17.27 6.12
CA ASP A 62 8.69 -16.36 6.02
C ASP A 62 8.81 -15.80 4.59
N VAL A 63 9.05 -14.50 4.46
CA VAL A 63 9.38 -13.83 3.20
C VAL A 63 10.89 -13.91 2.98
N ILE A 64 11.31 -14.43 1.83
CA ILE A 64 12.72 -14.45 1.40
C ILE A 64 12.90 -13.37 0.32
N VAL A 65 13.83 -12.44 0.54
CA VAL A 65 14.21 -11.40 -0.42
C VAL A 65 15.44 -11.88 -1.21
N PRO A 66 15.40 -11.89 -2.56
CA PRO A 66 16.61 -12.04 -3.36
C PRO A 66 17.06 -10.69 -3.97
N GLU A 67 18.37 -10.42 -3.90
CA GLU A 67 19.05 -9.34 -4.62
C GLU A 67 19.10 -9.61 -6.14
N SER A 68 19.12 -8.53 -6.93
CA SER A 68 19.30 -8.56 -8.39
C SER A 68 20.62 -7.90 -8.80
N GLY A 69 21.20 -8.41 -9.89
CA GLY A 69 22.47 -7.99 -10.47
C GLY A 69 22.32 -6.99 -11.63
N THR A 70 23.43 -6.30 -11.88
CA THR A 70 23.66 -5.18 -12.81
C THR A 70 24.01 -5.62 -14.24
N ASP A 71 23.68 -4.81 -15.25
CA ASP A 71 24.48 -4.63 -16.47
C ASP A 71 24.30 -3.20 -17.05
N GLU A 72 25.38 -2.68 -17.66
CA GLU A 72 25.64 -1.30 -18.14
C GLU A 72 24.90 -0.90 -19.44
N LEU A 73 24.66 0.42 -19.63
CA LEU A 73 24.61 1.13 -20.92
C LEU A 73 24.82 2.66 -20.76
N ASP A 74 25.29 3.30 -21.85
CA ASP A 74 25.97 4.62 -22.01
C ASP A 74 25.34 5.91 -21.40
N GLU A 75 26.24 6.87 -21.12
CA GLU A 75 26.14 8.06 -20.24
C GLU A 75 25.17 9.22 -20.61
N PRO A 76 24.44 9.73 -19.60
CA PRO A 76 24.50 11.10 -19.10
C PRO A 76 25.49 11.21 -17.91
N ASN A 77 25.88 12.43 -17.50
CA ASN A 77 26.89 12.68 -16.43
C ASN A 77 26.50 12.19 -15.01
N TYR A 78 25.42 11.43 -14.84
CA TYR A 78 25.04 10.75 -13.60
C TYR A 78 24.14 9.53 -13.91
N THR A 79 24.11 8.55 -13.00
CA THR A 79 23.30 7.33 -13.13
C THR A 79 22.03 7.41 -12.29
N LYS A 80 20.90 7.00 -12.86
CA LYS A 80 19.68 6.68 -12.09
C LYS A 80 19.85 5.33 -11.39
N THR A 81 18.99 5.04 -10.40
CA THR A 81 18.94 3.75 -9.72
C THR A 81 18.35 2.68 -10.65
N ASN A 82 18.69 1.40 -10.44
CA ASN A 82 18.08 0.30 -11.20
C ASN A 82 16.60 0.19 -10.86
N VAL A 83 15.75 0.13 -11.89
CA VAL A 83 14.29 0.00 -11.75
C VAL A 83 13.79 -1.29 -12.40
N GLN A 84 12.71 -1.85 -11.89
CA GLN A 84 12.08 -3.03 -12.48
C GLN A 84 11.44 -2.75 -13.84
N VAL A 85 10.80 -1.58 -14.01
CA VAL A 85 10.10 -1.18 -15.23
C VAL A 85 10.54 0.23 -15.60
N ASP A 86 10.86 0.45 -16.87
CA ASP A 86 11.22 1.77 -17.37
C ASP A 86 10.07 2.77 -17.17
N GLY A 87 10.40 3.96 -16.65
CA GLY A 87 9.43 4.99 -16.29
C GLY A 87 8.69 4.79 -14.95
N VAL A 88 8.96 3.69 -14.23
CA VAL A 88 8.40 3.45 -12.89
C VAL A 88 9.54 3.46 -11.87
N ASP A 89 9.75 4.58 -11.18
CA ASP A 89 10.83 4.72 -10.22
C ASP A 89 10.55 3.97 -8.92
N GLU A 90 11.61 3.42 -8.33
CA GLU A 90 11.61 2.72 -7.05
C GLU A 90 12.42 3.51 -6.02
N GLY A 91 11.92 3.54 -4.80
CA GLY A 91 12.55 4.25 -3.69
C GLY A 91 13.93 3.68 -3.37
N ASP A 92 14.88 4.57 -3.07
CA ASP A 92 16.22 4.19 -2.64
C ASP A 92 16.68 5.09 -1.48
N VAL A 93 17.62 4.61 -0.67
CA VAL A 93 18.20 5.38 0.44
C VAL A 93 19.13 6.50 -0.05
N VAL A 94 19.60 6.44 -1.30
CA VAL A 94 20.42 7.47 -1.93
C VAL A 94 19.87 7.78 -3.33
N LYS A 95 19.66 9.07 -3.62
CA LYS A 95 19.25 9.59 -4.93
C LYS A 95 20.12 10.79 -5.31
N THR A 96 20.13 11.14 -6.60
CA THR A 96 20.86 12.32 -7.10
C THR A 96 20.14 12.93 -8.29
N ASP A 97 20.19 14.26 -8.39
CA ASP A 97 19.75 15.04 -9.56
C ASP A 97 20.95 15.48 -10.44
N GLY A 98 22.16 15.01 -10.15
CA GLY A 98 23.40 15.38 -10.81
C GLY A 98 24.14 16.58 -10.17
N GLU A 99 23.44 17.45 -9.44
CA GLU A 99 24.03 18.59 -8.72
C GLU A 99 24.10 18.35 -7.21
N ARG A 100 23.22 17.49 -6.69
CA ARG A 100 23.03 17.19 -5.28
C ARG A 100 22.94 15.68 -5.07
N ILE A 101 23.49 15.22 -3.95
CA ILE A 101 23.29 13.87 -3.41
C ILE A 101 22.32 13.98 -2.24
N TYR A 102 21.28 13.17 -2.31
CA TYR A 102 20.25 13.03 -1.29
C TYR A 102 20.43 11.68 -0.65
N SER A 103 20.47 11.64 0.66
CA SER A 103 20.63 10.37 1.38
C SER A 103 19.80 10.36 2.64
N ILE A 104 19.22 9.20 2.94
CA ILE A 104 18.53 8.95 4.18
C ILE A 104 19.08 7.68 4.83
N TYR A 105 19.42 7.77 6.10
CA TYR A 105 19.83 6.62 6.89
C TYR A 105 19.20 6.70 8.26
N GLN A 106 18.38 5.69 8.59
CA GLN A 106 17.53 5.65 9.78
C GLN A 106 16.51 6.78 9.78
N ASP A 107 16.86 7.92 10.35
CA ASP A 107 16.04 9.12 10.49
C ASP A 107 16.80 10.38 10.10
N MET A 108 18.03 10.25 9.58
CA MET A 108 18.86 11.37 9.18
C MET A 108 18.77 11.61 7.68
N LEU A 109 18.08 12.69 7.29
CA LEU A 109 18.05 13.19 5.92
C LEU A 109 19.23 14.13 5.70
N ARG A 110 20.00 13.88 4.65
CA ARG A 110 21.13 14.72 4.24
C ARG A 110 21.05 15.08 2.77
N VAL A 111 21.35 16.34 2.49
CA VAL A 111 21.50 16.86 1.12
C VAL A 111 22.87 17.51 0.99
N VAL A 112 23.64 17.08 -0.01
CA VAL A 112 25.00 17.54 -0.27
C VAL A 112 25.09 18.02 -1.70
N ALA A 113 25.43 19.29 -1.92
CA ALA A 113 25.72 19.82 -3.26
C ALA A 113 27.12 19.42 -3.72
N ILE A 114 27.25 19.14 -5.01
CA ILE A 114 28.50 18.88 -5.73
C ILE A 114 28.79 20.10 -6.60
N LYS A 115 29.84 20.85 -6.26
CA LYS A 115 30.28 22.00 -7.07
C LYS A 115 31.02 21.51 -8.31
N GLU A 116 31.05 22.33 -9.36
CA GLU A 116 31.85 22.06 -10.58
C GLU A 116 33.32 21.73 -10.28
N SER A 117 33.88 22.28 -9.20
CA SER A 117 35.25 21.99 -8.77
C SER A 117 35.43 20.59 -8.16
N GLY A 118 34.37 19.79 -8.04
CA GLY A 118 34.31 18.54 -7.28
C GLY A 118 34.25 18.73 -5.76
N ALA A 119 34.11 19.97 -5.27
CA ALA A 119 33.97 20.22 -3.84
C ALA A 119 32.54 19.93 -3.38
N MET A 120 32.39 19.33 -2.20
CA MET A 120 31.09 19.01 -1.62
C MET A 120 30.70 20.05 -0.55
N GLU A 121 29.42 20.43 -0.53
CA GLU A 121 28.84 21.34 0.46
C GLU A 121 27.58 20.71 1.08
N LEU A 122 27.55 20.61 2.41
CA LEU A 122 26.37 20.12 3.13
C LEU A 122 25.29 21.20 3.15
N LEU A 123 24.16 20.93 2.48
CA LEU A 123 23.01 21.83 2.43
C LEU A 123 22.00 21.53 3.55
N LEU A 124 21.74 20.24 3.81
CA LEU A 124 20.79 19.80 4.83
C LEU A 124 21.38 18.63 5.64
N ASN A 125 21.12 18.64 6.95
CA ASN A 125 21.36 17.52 7.85
C ASN A 125 20.31 17.55 8.96
N GLU A 126 19.18 16.91 8.71
CA GLU A 126 17.97 16.94 9.54
C GLU A 126 17.68 15.56 10.12
N CYS A 127 17.28 15.52 11.40
CA CYS A 127 16.72 14.31 12.02
C CYS A 127 15.19 14.38 11.91
N LEU A 128 14.60 13.50 11.11
CA LEU A 128 13.17 13.51 10.77
C LEU A 128 12.27 12.99 11.90
N SER A 129 12.85 12.31 12.89
CA SER A 129 12.12 11.76 14.03
C SER A 129 12.96 11.92 15.29
N PRO A 130 13.09 13.16 15.80
CA PRO A 130 13.82 13.41 17.03
C PRO A 130 13.15 12.62 18.16
N LYS A 131 13.92 11.74 18.80
CA LYS A 131 13.41 10.90 19.89
C LYS A 131 13.05 11.78 21.08
N GLU A 132 11.76 11.92 21.36
CA GLU A 132 11.32 12.43 22.66
C GLU A 132 11.61 11.35 23.70
N GLU A 133 12.59 11.59 24.58
CA GLU A 133 12.84 10.73 25.74
C GLU A 133 11.71 10.86 26.76
N ASN A 134 10.55 10.27 26.49
CA ASN A 134 9.51 10.17 27.50
C ASN A 134 9.84 9.00 28.45
N LYS A 135 10.73 9.24 29.41
CA LYS A 135 11.29 8.23 30.33
C LYS A 135 10.26 7.57 31.25
N ASP A 136 9.07 8.16 31.38
CA ASP A 136 8.01 7.73 32.28
C ASP A 136 6.83 7.03 31.57
N SER A 137 6.89 6.87 30.24
CA SER A 137 5.87 6.18 29.45
C SER A 137 6.46 5.05 28.63
N TRP A 138 5.83 3.88 28.69
CA TRP A 138 6.10 2.72 27.82
C TRP A 138 5.61 2.94 26.38
N TYR A 139 5.39 4.19 25.99
CA TYR A 139 5.01 4.62 24.67
C TYR A 139 6.24 4.72 23.77
N TYR A 140 6.22 4.00 22.66
CA TYR A 140 7.29 4.02 21.67
C TYR A 140 6.68 4.45 20.34
N ASN A 141 7.18 5.56 19.78
CA ASN A 141 6.75 6.07 18.50
C ASN A 141 7.98 6.45 17.68
N ASN A 142 8.53 5.47 16.95
CA ASN A 142 9.69 5.69 16.10
C ASN A 142 9.30 5.55 14.64
N THR A 143 9.77 6.50 13.83
CA THR A 143 9.71 6.41 12.37
C THR A 143 11.10 6.05 11.84
N TYR A 144 11.13 5.10 10.91
CA TYR A 144 12.33 4.71 10.19
C TYR A 144 12.13 5.00 8.71
N TYR A 145 12.91 5.91 8.16
CA TYR A 145 12.87 6.28 6.75
C TYR A 145 13.91 5.47 5.96
N TYR A 146 13.54 5.03 4.76
CA TYR A 146 14.36 4.12 3.96
C TYR A 146 14.18 4.26 2.45
N GLU A 147 13.33 5.15 1.97
CA GLU A 147 13.19 5.44 0.54
C GLU A 147 13.13 6.95 0.32
N LEU A 148 13.78 7.40 -0.75
CA LEU A 148 13.73 8.75 -1.27
C LEU A 148 13.24 8.74 -2.72
N TYR A 149 12.50 9.78 -3.05
CA TYR A 149 12.12 10.16 -4.42
C TYR A 149 12.46 11.62 -4.67
N ILE A 150 12.75 11.96 -5.91
CA ILE A 150 13.03 13.32 -6.36
C ILE A 150 12.18 13.58 -7.60
N THR A 151 11.37 14.63 -7.56
CA THR A 151 10.71 15.23 -8.73
C THR A 151 11.36 16.57 -9.06
N ASP A 152 10.80 17.33 -10.00
CA ASP A 152 11.30 18.67 -10.31
C ASP A 152 11.12 19.64 -9.12
N ASP A 153 10.04 19.49 -8.36
CA ASP A 153 9.65 20.40 -7.28
C ASP A 153 9.86 19.84 -5.87
N TYR A 154 9.93 18.51 -5.70
CA TYR A 154 9.91 17.89 -4.38
C TYR A 154 10.99 16.83 -4.16
N LEU A 155 11.50 16.81 -2.92
CA LEU A 155 12.18 15.67 -2.32
C LEU A 155 11.19 14.97 -1.39
N VAL A 156 10.94 13.70 -1.62
CA VAL A 156 10.01 12.91 -0.80
C VAL A 156 10.78 11.82 -0.05
N ALA A 157 10.55 11.73 1.25
CA ALA A 157 11.07 10.67 2.10
C ALA A 157 9.94 9.78 2.59
N ILE A 158 10.04 8.47 2.34
CA ILE A 158 9.08 7.47 2.81
C ILE A 158 9.65 6.76 4.04
N GLY A 159 8.80 6.57 5.04
CA GLY A 159 9.18 5.91 6.27
C GLY A 159 8.08 5.07 6.90
N GLN A 160 8.49 4.13 7.75
CA GLN A 160 7.62 3.29 8.54
C GLN A 160 7.62 3.76 9.99
N ARG A 161 6.48 4.21 10.48
CA ARG A 161 6.23 4.52 11.88
C ARG A 161 5.72 3.29 12.62
N TYR A 162 6.25 3.09 13.82
CA TYR A 162 5.83 2.05 14.76
C TYR A 162 5.38 2.71 16.05
N GLU A 163 4.07 2.73 16.28
CA GLU A 163 3.46 3.19 17.53
C GLU A 163 3.14 1.99 18.42
N ILE A 164 3.73 1.95 19.61
CA ILE A 164 3.47 0.90 20.61
C ILE A 164 2.91 1.55 21.87
N PHE A 165 1.75 1.06 22.29
CA PHE A 165 1.07 1.45 23.52
C PHE A 165 0.90 0.22 24.43
N SER A 166 1.44 0.25 25.64
CA SER A 166 1.34 -0.77 26.69
C SER A 166 0.32 -0.44 27.77
N TYR A 167 -0.91 -0.94 27.79
CA TYR A 167 -1.83 -0.54 28.86
C TYR A 167 -1.28 -0.81 30.27
N ASP A 168 -1.30 0.22 31.13
CA ASP A 168 -0.91 0.09 32.53
C ASP A 168 -2.01 -0.69 33.26
N TYR A 169 -1.77 -1.99 33.42
CA TYR A 169 -2.71 -2.92 34.00
C TYR A 169 -1.99 -3.68 35.10
N ASP A 170 -2.50 -3.60 36.33
CA ASP A 170 -1.91 -4.27 37.48
C ASP A 170 -2.11 -5.78 37.38
N PHE A 171 -1.14 -6.47 36.78
CA PHE A 171 -1.14 -7.92 36.64
C PHE A 171 -0.39 -8.65 37.77
N GLY A 172 -0.06 -7.97 38.87
CA GLY A 172 0.77 -8.54 39.92
C GLY A 172 2.19 -8.91 39.43
N PRO A 173 2.97 -9.69 40.21
CA PRO A 173 4.43 -9.72 40.10
C PRO A 173 5.01 -10.44 38.87
N ASN A 174 4.22 -10.95 37.92
CA ASN A 174 4.71 -11.89 36.90
C ASN A 174 3.99 -11.90 35.53
N LYS A 175 3.40 -10.80 35.03
CA LYS A 175 2.90 -10.80 33.63
C LYS A 175 3.18 -9.49 32.87
N ARG A 176 3.41 -9.66 31.57
CA ARG A 176 3.61 -8.61 30.57
C ARG A 176 2.31 -7.82 30.36
N ALA A 177 2.40 -6.49 30.36
CA ALA A 177 1.29 -5.63 29.95
C ALA A 177 0.85 -5.96 28.51
N PRO A 178 -0.44 -5.86 28.16
CA PRO A 178 -0.86 -5.93 26.76
C PRO A 178 -0.33 -4.70 26.02
N PHE A 179 0.32 -4.93 24.88
CA PHE A 179 0.80 -3.87 24.00
C PHE A 179 -0.06 -3.88 22.73
N SER A 180 -0.61 -2.72 22.35
CA SER A 180 -1.10 -2.46 21.00
C SER A 180 0.05 -1.94 20.17
N ASN A 181 0.20 -2.44 18.94
CA ASN A 181 1.16 -1.93 17.97
C ASN A 181 0.42 -1.47 16.70
N THR A 182 0.64 -0.23 16.31
CA THR A 182 0.11 0.33 15.07
C THR A 182 1.28 0.72 14.20
N ASN A 183 1.34 0.12 13.02
CA ASN A 183 2.28 0.50 11.98
C ASN A 183 1.62 1.54 11.09
N MET A 184 2.38 2.54 10.64
CA MET A 184 1.90 3.52 9.67
C MET A 184 2.97 3.84 8.63
N GLY A 185 2.56 3.93 7.36
CA GLY A 185 3.38 4.50 6.31
C GLY A 185 3.39 6.02 6.42
N VAL A 186 4.56 6.63 6.24
CA VAL A 186 4.79 8.07 6.36
C VAL A 186 5.35 8.59 5.05
N ILE A 187 4.77 9.67 4.55
CA ILE A 187 5.23 10.40 3.36
C ILE A 187 5.62 11.80 3.82
N ALA A 188 6.92 12.09 3.95
CA ALA A 188 7.43 13.41 4.30
C ALA A 188 7.89 14.14 3.03
N ILE A 189 7.30 15.30 2.76
CA ILE A 189 7.50 16.05 1.52
C ILE A 189 8.29 17.32 1.82
N TYR A 190 9.35 17.57 1.07
CA TYR A 190 10.24 18.72 1.16
C TYR A 190 10.25 19.46 -0.17
N ASP A 191 10.12 20.77 -0.12
CA ASP A 191 10.36 21.63 -1.27
C ASP A 191 11.83 21.48 -1.71
N LEU A 192 12.06 21.21 -3.00
CA LEU A 192 13.38 20.84 -3.49
C LEU A 192 14.36 22.02 -3.51
N GLU A 193 13.87 23.25 -3.69
CA GLU A 193 14.71 24.44 -3.73
C GLU A 193 15.16 24.88 -2.32
N SER A 194 14.19 25.07 -1.42
CA SER A 194 14.43 25.56 -0.06
C SER A 194 14.83 24.46 0.91
N LEU A 195 14.59 23.19 0.56
CA LEU A 195 14.77 22.01 1.42
C LEU A 195 13.93 22.08 2.71
N ALA A 196 12.86 22.87 2.73
CA ALA A 196 11.94 22.95 3.85
C ALA A 196 10.86 21.88 3.75
N LYS A 197 10.53 21.23 4.86
CA LYS A 197 9.39 20.30 4.93
C LYS A 197 8.08 21.05 4.71
N VAL A 198 7.32 20.64 3.70
CA VAL A 198 6.04 21.27 3.33
C VAL A 198 4.84 20.50 3.89
N LYS A 199 4.92 19.18 3.97
CA LYS A 199 3.79 18.32 4.34
C LYS A 199 4.26 16.96 4.87
N GLU A 200 3.44 16.34 5.69
CA GLU A 200 3.55 14.93 6.05
C GLU A 200 2.18 14.27 5.93
N TYR A 201 2.13 13.08 5.32
CA TYR A 201 0.97 12.20 5.35
C TYR A 201 1.30 10.91 6.06
N GLU A 202 0.27 10.35 6.67
CA GLU A 202 0.38 9.19 7.52
C GLU A 202 -0.78 8.24 7.23
N VAL A 203 -0.48 7.01 6.81
CA VAL A 203 -1.47 6.03 6.36
C VAL A 203 -1.32 4.76 7.19
N SER A 204 -2.42 4.25 7.76
CA SER A 204 -2.40 3.04 8.58
C SER A 204 -1.84 1.84 7.80
N GLY A 205 -1.05 1.00 8.47
CA GLY A 205 -0.49 -0.22 7.90
C GLY A 205 1.03 -0.25 7.78
N SER A 206 1.54 -1.42 7.44
CA SER A 206 2.95 -1.61 7.08
C SER A 206 3.11 -1.37 5.59
N ILE A 207 4.10 -0.59 5.18
CA ILE A 207 4.40 -0.36 3.76
C ILE A 207 4.83 -1.69 3.14
N ILE A 208 4.26 -2.01 1.98
CA ILE A 208 4.66 -3.18 1.17
C ILE A 208 5.37 -2.78 -0.11
N ALA A 209 5.09 -1.59 -0.64
CA ALA A 209 5.80 -0.99 -1.76
C ALA A 209 5.48 0.50 -1.87
N SER A 210 6.35 1.23 -2.56
CA SER A 210 6.07 2.55 -3.10
C SER A 210 6.59 2.63 -4.54
N ARG A 211 5.98 3.47 -5.38
CA ARG A 211 6.43 3.72 -6.77
C ARG A 211 6.15 5.17 -7.15
N LEU A 212 7.06 5.79 -7.91
CA LEU A 212 6.83 7.09 -8.52
C LEU A 212 6.74 6.92 -10.04
N ILE A 213 5.68 7.42 -10.65
CA ILE A 213 5.51 7.48 -12.11
C ILE A 213 5.30 8.94 -12.46
N GLU A 214 6.26 9.55 -13.15
CA GLU A 214 6.27 11.01 -13.37
C GLU A 214 6.14 11.75 -12.02
N ASP A 215 5.05 12.46 -11.78
CA ASP A 215 4.75 13.18 -10.53
C ASP A 215 3.72 12.46 -9.63
N ASP A 216 3.31 11.25 -10.00
CA ASP A 216 2.36 10.44 -9.25
C ASP A 216 3.09 9.45 -8.34
N LEU A 217 3.05 9.71 -7.03
CA LEU A 217 3.58 8.82 -6.01
C LEU A 217 2.48 7.87 -5.50
N TYR A 218 2.74 6.58 -5.59
CA TYR A 218 1.91 5.52 -5.05
C TYR A 218 2.57 4.90 -3.83
N LEU A 219 1.87 4.90 -2.69
CA LEU A 219 2.24 4.17 -1.49
C LEU A 219 1.24 3.04 -1.24
N ILE A 220 1.74 1.82 -1.07
CA ILE A 220 0.90 0.65 -0.82
C ILE A 220 1.16 0.16 0.59
N THR A 221 0.13 0.15 1.43
CA THR A 221 0.22 -0.35 2.81
C THR A 221 -0.70 -1.54 3.04
N ASN A 222 -0.29 -2.39 3.99
CA ASN A 222 -1.07 -3.51 4.49
C ASN A 222 -1.40 -3.30 5.98
N TYR A 223 -2.68 -3.13 6.29
CA TYR A 223 -3.15 -2.84 7.64
C TYR A 223 -3.90 -4.03 8.25
N TYR A 224 -3.43 -4.47 9.40
CA TYR A 224 -4.12 -5.45 10.24
C TYR A 224 -4.75 -4.71 11.43
N PRO A 225 -6.09 -4.68 11.54
CA PRO A 225 -6.71 -4.04 12.68
C PRO A 225 -6.48 -4.87 13.94
N TRP A 226 -6.24 -4.18 15.05
CA TRP A 226 -6.28 -4.78 16.37
C TRP A 226 -7.73 -5.15 16.68
N LEU A 227 -8.03 -6.44 16.90
CA LEU A 227 -9.42 -6.92 16.95
C LEU A 227 -10.20 -6.40 18.16
N GLU A 228 -9.49 -5.97 19.20
CA GLU A 228 -10.05 -5.34 20.39
C GLU A 228 -10.09 -3.80 20.30
N ALA A 229 -9.74 -3.21 19.15
CA ALA A 229 -9.88 -1.78 18.93
C ALA A 229 -11.36 -1.36 18.86
N ASN A 230 -11.63 -0.10 19.22
CA ASN A 230 -12.97 0.48 19.14
C ASN A 230 -13.48 0.60 17.70
N ASP A 231 -12.56 0.84 16.76
CA ASP A 231 -12.85 0.91 15.33
C ASP A 231 -11.83 0.04 14.59
N LEU A 232 -12.32 -0.81 13.69
CA LEU A 232 -11.51 -1.75 12.92
C LEU A 232 -11.17 -1.19 11.54
N ARG A 233 -11.67 -0.01 11.18
CA ARG A 233 -11.43 0.61 9.88
C ARG A 233 -9.97 1.08 9.79
N PRO A 234 -9.37 1.02 8.59
CA PRO A 234 -8.12 1.73 8.33
C PRO A 234 -8.35 3.24 8.46
N PHE A 235 -7.25 3.98 8.54
CA PHE A 235 -7.30 5.43 8.72
C PHE A 235 -6.04 6.11 8.19
N THR A 236 -6.14 7.42 8.01
CA THR A 236 -5.00 8.32 7.85
C THR A 236 -4.84 9.18 9.10
N LYS A 237 -3.64 9.73 9.32
CA LYS A 237 -3.43 10.79 10.30
C LYS A 237 -2.92 12.06 9.64
N ASN A 238 -3.30 13.18 10.24
CA ASN A 238 -2.72 14.49 9.98
C ASN A 238 -2.42 15.15 11.33
N GLY A 239 -1.20 14.93 11.84
CA GLY A 239 -0.86 15.25 13.23
C GLY A 239 -1.65 14.37 14.20
N GLU A 240 -2.40 14.98 15.13
CA GLU A 240 -3.21 14.25 16.11
C GLU A 240 -4.59 13.83 15.57
N GLU A 241 -5.02 14.38 14.43
CA GLU A 241 -6.32 14.06 13.83
C GLU A 241 -6.26 12.71 13.12
N ILE A 242 -7.21 11.82 13.44
CA ILE A 242 -7.37 10.52 12.82
C ILE A 242 -8.62 10.57 11.94
N ASP A 243 -8.44 10.28 10.65
CA ASP A 243 -9.54 10.18 9.69
C ASP A 243 -9.74 8.72 9.27
N TYR A 244 -10.88 8.15 9.65
CA TYR A 244 -11.23 6.76 9.33
C TYR A 244 -12.03 6.71 8.04
N PHE A 245 -11.58 5.90 7.08
CA PHE A 245 -12.29 5.67 5.82
C PHE A 245 -13.75 5.28 6.06
N ALA A 246 -14.68 5.78 5.24
CA ALA A 246 -16.08 5.44 5.43
C ALA A 246 -16.33 3.96 5.09
N TYR A 247 -17.32 3.34 5.73
CA TYR A 247 -17.59 1.91 5.51
C TYR A 247 -17.84 1.58 4.03
N GLN A 248 -18.60 2.43 3.33
CA GLN A 248 -18.92 2.22 1.92
C GLN A 248 -17.72 2.32 0.98
N ASP A 249 -16.62 2.94 1.42
CA ASP A 249 -15.39 3.08 0.64
C ASP A 249 -14.45 1.88 0.85
N ILE A 250 -14.72 1.03 1.85
CA ILE A 250 -13.99 -0.21 2.08
C ILE A 250 -14.58 -1.29 1.18
N LYS A 251 -13.84 -1.64 0.13
CA LYS A 251 -14.27 -2.59 -0.90
C LYS A 251 -13.70 -3.98 -0.62
N TYR A 252 -14.39 -5.03 -1.04
CA TYR A 252 -13.93 -6.41 -0.88
C TYR A 252 -14.52 -7.34 -1.95
N LEU A 253 -13.94 -8.53 -2.04
CA LEU A 253 -14.42 -9.63 -2.87
C LEU A 253 -15.10 -10.68 -2.01
N THR A 254 -16.34 -11.04 -2.36
CA THR A 254 -17.12 -12.04 -1.61
C THR A 254 -16.51 -13.44 -1.64
N ASP A 255 -15.66 -13.71 -2.63
CA ASP A 255 -14.97 -14.98 -2.85
C ASP A 255 -13.50 -14.99 -2.37
N VAL A 256 -13.06 -13.91 -1.72
CA VAL A 256 -11.72 -13.79 -1.12
C VAL A 256 -11.85 -13.63 0.38
N ASP A 257 -10.93 -14.24 1.12
CA ASP A 257 -10.88 -14.09 2.57
C ASP A 257 -10.58 -12.64 2.93
N CYS A 258 -11.30 -12.12 3.92
CA CYS A 258 -11.16 -10.75 4.42
C CYS A 258 -10.39 -10.77 5.75
N GLU A 259 -9.08 -10.58 5.67
CA GLU A 259 -8.15 -10.71 6.81
C GLU A 259 -7.35 -9.45 7.11
N SER A 260 -7.10 -8.61 6.11
CA SER A 260 -6.36 -7.36 6.24
C SER A 260 -6.81 -6.36 5.18
N TYR A 261 -6.46 -5.09 5.37
CA TYR A 261 -6.68 -4.05 4.38
C TYR A 261 -5.43 -3.84 3.54
N THR A 262 -5.63 -3.62 2.26
CA THR A 262 -4.64 -3.06 1.32
C THR A 262 -5.10 -1.66 1.01
N ILE A 263 -4.22 -0.69 1.22
CA ILE A 263 -4.50 0.72 0.94
C ILE A 263 -3.53 1.14 -0.14
N VAL A 264 -4.04 1.62 -1.27
CA VAL A 264 -3.26 2.23 -2.32
C VAL A 264 -3.48 3.73 -2.21
N THR A 265 -2.47 4.44 -1.71
CA THR A 265 -2.46 5.89 -1.58
C THR A 265 -1.79 6.48 -2.82
N HIS A 266 -2.49 7.37 -3.51
CA HIS A 266 -1.98 8.18 -4.61
C HIS A 266 -1.76 9.62 -4.11
N LEU A 267 -0.58 10.16 -4.39
CA LEU A 267 -0.20 11.54 -4.09
C LEU A 267 0.34 12.16 -5.37
N GLN A 268 -0.32 13.22 -5.83
CA GLN A 268 0.13 14.01 -6.96
C GLN A 268 1.11 15.11 -6.50
N LEU A 269 2.27 15.21 -7.16
CA LEU A 269 3.38 16.09 -6.78
C LEU A 269 3.57 17.31 -7.69
N ASP A 270 2.71 17.54 -8.69
CA ASP A 270 2.74 18.72 -9.58
C ASP A 270 1.55 19.68 -9.34
N THR A 271 0.67 19.35 -8.40
CA THR A 271 -0.52 20.15 -8.06
C THR A 271 -0.62 20.43 -6.54
N GLU A 272 -1.81 20.81 -6.06
CA GLU A 272 -2.03 20.97 -4.62
C GLU A 272 -1.87 19.62 -3.93
N LEU A 273 -0.86 19.51 -3.06
CA LEU A 273 -0.56 18.28 -2.32
C LEU A 273 -1.81 17.76 -1.59
N ALA A 274 -2.31 16.63 -2.09
CA ALA A 274 -3.46 15.91 -1.57
C ALA A 274 -3.26 14.41 -1.81
N ILE A 275 -3.83 13.59 -0.93
CA ILE A 275 -3.81 12.14 -1.10
C ILE A 275 -5.20 11.62 -1.44
N GLU A 276 -5.26 10.70 -2.40
CA GLU A 276 -6.42 9.85 -2.65
C GLU A 276 -6.10 8.42 -2.23
N ASN A 277 -7.09 7.67 -1.73
CA ASN A 277 -6.86 6.32 -1.24
C ASN A 277 -7.95 5.37 -1.76
N ASP A 278 -7.54 4.24 -2.36
CA ASP A 278 -8.43 3.08 -2.54
C ASP A 278 -8.16 2.04 -1.44
N VAL A 279 -9.24 1.56 -0.82
CA VAL A 279 -9.18 0.65 0.33
C VAL A 279 -9.83 -0.68 -0.01
N PHE A 280 -9.01 -1.74 0.02
CA PHE A 280 -9.44 -3.10 -0.28
C PHE A 280 -9.24 -4.04 0.91
N LEU A 281 -10.34 -4.57 1.45
CA LEU A 281 -10.35 -5.63 2.46
C LEU A 281 -10.25 -7.00 1.75
N GLY A 282 -9.14 -7.70 1.99
CA GLY A 282 -8.84 -8.95 1.30
C GLY A 282 -7.87 -9.83 2.06
N ALA A 283 -7.05 -10.57 1.32
CA ALA A 283 -6.11 -11.54 1.87
C ALA A 283 -5.20 -10.93 2.96
N SER A 284 -4.61 -11.78 3.80
CA SER A 284 -3.76 -11.33 4.90
C SER A 284 -2.59 -10.46 4.43
N SER A 285 -1.95 -10.79 3.31
CA SER A 285 -0.91 -9.93 2.73
C SER A 285 -0.84 -10.15 1.24
N TRP A 286 -0.52 -9.10 0.48
CA TRP A 286 -0.18 -9.19 -0.94
C TRP A 286 1.31 -8.91 -1.14
N GLY A 287 2.13 -9.90 -0.77
CA GLY A 287 3.58 -9.72 -0.63
C GLY A 287 4.39 -9.64 -1.93
N TYR A 288 3.78 -9.89 -3.09
CA TYR A 288 4.45 -9.73 -4.38
C TYR A 288 3.82 -8.56 -5.14
N VAL A 289 4.61 -7.52 -5.37
CA VAL A 289 4.18 -6.30 -6.05
C VAL A 289 4.87 -6.23 -7.41
N TYR A 290 4.11 -5.86 -8.44
CA TYR A 290 4.62 -5.46 -9.74
C TYR A 290 3.83 -4.25 -10.21
N VAL A 291 4.51 -3.22 -10.69
CA VAL A 291 3.87 -2.00 -11.18
C VAL A 291 4.40 -1.73 -12.58
N SER A 292 3.50 -1.64 -13.54
CA SER A 292 3.79 -1.17 -14.90
C SER A 292 3.39 0.30 -15.04
N GLN A 293 3.53 0.88 -16.23
CA GLN A 293 3.05 2.23 -16.51
C GLN A 293 1.52 2.34 -16.54
N SER A 294 0.78 1.22 -16.56
CA SER A 294 -0.69 1.21 -16.66
C SER A 294 -1.41 0.54 -15.50
N ALA A 295 -0.69 -0.20 -14.65
CA ALA A 295 -1.33 -0.96 -13.59
C ALA A 295 -0.40 -1.34 -12.43
N ILE A 296 -1.01 -1.49 -11.25
CA ILE A 296 -0.43 -2.15 -10.08
C ILE A 296 -0.97 -3.57 -10.00
N TYR A 297 -0.10 -4.53 -9.74
CA TYR A 297 -0.41 -5.93 -9.55
C TYR A 297 0.08 -6.39 -8.19
N LEU A 298 -0.84 -6.96 -7.41
CA LEU A 298 -0.57 -7.44 -6.06
C LEU A 298 -0.93 -8.92 -6.00
N ALA A 299 0.06 -9.75 -5.72
CA ALA A 299 -0.10 -11.19 -5.66
C ALA A 299 0.22 -11.75 -4.28
N THR A 300 -0.49 -12.81 -3.93
CA THR A 300 -0.34 -13.54 -2.67
C THR A 300 -0.47 -15.03 -2.89
N MET A 301 -0.19 -15.76 -1.83
CA MET A 301 -0.23 -17.21 -1.79
C MET A 301 -1.00 -17.69 -0.59
N LYS A 302 -1.97 -18.55 -0.83
CA LYS A 302 -2.74 -19.22 0.21
C LYS A 302 -2.44 -20.70 0.21
N TYR A 303 -2.03 -21.23 1.37
CA TYR A 303 -1.97 -22.67 1.57
C TYR A 303 -3.36 -23.20 1.87
N THR A 304 -3.84 -24.15 1.08
CA THR A 304 -5.14 -24.79 1.26
C THR A 304 -5.01 -26.30 1.32
N TYR A 305 -5.91 -26.96 2.06
CA TYR A 305 -6.00 -28.42 2.10
C TYR A 305 -7.05 -28.89 1.09
N THR A 306 -6.66 -29.83 0.24
CA THR A 306 -7.62 -30.56 -0.60
C THR A 306 -8.47 -31.51 0.25
N PHE A 307 -9.56 -32.02 -0.33
CA PHE A 307 -10.46 -33.00 0.31
C PHE A 307 -9.73 -34.24 0.87
N PHE A 308 -8.58 -34.59 0.30
CA PHE A 308 -7.74 -35.71 0.72
C PHE A 308 -6.58 -35.31 1.64
N TRP A 309 -6.63 -34.13 2.26
CA TRP A 309 -5.61 -33.59 3.16
C TRP A 309 -4.24 -33.31 2.52
N ASN A 310 -4.14 -33.35 1.19
CA ASN A 310 -2.95 -32.86 0.50
C ASN A 310 -2.99 -31.33 0.47
N GLY A 311 -1.96 -30.71 1.02
CA GLY A 311 -1.82 -29.26 0.97
C GLY A 311 -1.36 -28.79 -0.41
N LYS A 312 -1.92 -27.68 -0.88
CA LYS A 312 -1.56 -27.03 -2.13
C LYS A 312 -1.49 -25.52 -1.90
N TYR A 313 -0.51 -24.88 -2.51
CA TYR A 313 -0.50 -23.42 -2.63
C TYR A 313 -1.33 -22.99 -3.82
N ILE A 314 -2.33 -22.14 -3.56
CA ILE A 314 -3.08 -21.43 -4.59
C ILE A 314 -2.65 -19.97 -4.52
N GLY A 315 -2.12 -19.49 -5.62
CA GLY A 315 -1.80 -18.09 -5.81
C GLY A 315 -3.02 -17.29 -6.20
N GLN A 316 -3.10 -16.07 -5.69
CA GLN A 316 -4.14 -15.10 -6.00
C GLN A 316 -3.47 -13.81 -6.45
N ILE A 317 -4.11 -13.10 -7.36
CA ILE A 317 -3.65 -11.80 -7.84
C ILE A 317 -4.83 -10.85 -7.95
N ILE A 318 -4.66 -9.64 -7.44
CA ILE A 318 -5.51 -8.48 -7.74
C ILE A 318 -4.70 -7.47 -8.53
N SER A 319 -5.39 -6.60 -9.26
CA SER A 319 -4.76 -5.47 -9.94
C SER A 319 -5.54 -4.19 -9.74
N TYR A 320 -4.86 -3.07 -9.96
CA TYR A 320 -5.40 -1.72 -10.06
C TYR A 320 -4.92 -1.12 -11.39
N LEU A 321 -5.80 -0.40 -12.06
CA LEU A 321 -5.51 0.40 -13.25
C LEU A 321 -5.32 1.85 -12.85
N PHE A 322 -4.43 2.56 -13.54
CA PHE A 322 -4.35 4.02 -13.45
C PHE A 322 -5.43 4.67 -14.34
N ASP A 323 -6.14 5.65 -13.81
CA ASP A 323 -7.05 6.54 -14.55
C ASP A 323 -6.24 7.72 -15.14
N GLU A 324 -6.88 8.56 -15.96
CA GLU A 324 -6.21 9.68 -16.65
C GLU A 324 -5.60 10.72 -15.69
N ASP A 325 -6.09 10.80 -14.45
CA ASP A 325 -5.62 11.70 -13.40
C ASP A 325 -4.64 11.04 -12.42
N GLY A 326 -4.16 9.84 -12.73
CA GLY A 326 -3.26 9.07 -11.86
C GLY A 326 -3.98 8.31 -10.74
N SER A 327 -5.27 8.56 -10.49
CA SER A 327 -6.04 7.81 -9.49
C SER A 327 -6.13 6.32 -9.86
N VAL A 328 -6.40 5.47 -8.87
CA VAL A 328 -6.44 4.01 -9.07
C VAL A 328 -7.85 3.46 -9.08
N MET A 329 -8.11 2.53 -10.00
CA MET A 329 -9.36 1.79 -10.08
C MET A 329 -9.10 0.29 -10.03
N TYR A 330 -9.96 -0.47 -9.36
CA TYR A 330 -9.85 -1.93 -9.33
C TYR A 330 -9.79 -2.55 -10.74
N GLY A 331 -8.69 -3.26 -11.03
CA GLY A 331 -8.33 -3.82 -12.34
C GLY A 331 -8.60 -5.32 -12.49
N GLY A 332 -9.09 -6.00 -11.45
CA GLY A 332 -9.57 -7.38 -11.52
C GLY A 332 -8.78 -8.39 -10.70
N PHE A 333 -9.32 -9.61 -10.64
CA PHE A 333 -8.77 -10.73 -9.84
C PHE A 333 -8.51 -11.96 -10.68
N GLY A 334 -7.46 -12.70 -10.34
CA GLY A 334 -7.06 -13.96 -10.95
C GLY A 334 -6.49 -14.97 -9.94
N ASN A 335 -6.41 -16.23 -10.35
CA ASN A 335 -5.75 -17.29 -9.58
C ASN A 335 -4.66 -17.97 -10.42
N PHE A 336 -3.64 -18.51 -9.76
CA PHE A 336 -2.59 -19.32 -10.36
C PHE A 336 -2.17 -20.48 -9.44
N ASP A 337 -1.45 -21.47 -9.99
CA ASP A 337 -0.86 -22.54 -9.20
C ASP A 337 0.62 -22.25 -8.92
N GLY A 338 1.11 -22.67 -7.75
CA GLY A 338 2.51 -22.51 -7.36
C GLY A 338 2.83 -21.16 -6.73
N THR A 339 4.12 -20.86 -6.63
CA THR A 339 4.69 -19.67 -5.99
C THR A 339 5.28 -18.71 -7.00
N ILE A 340 5.06 -17.41 -6.84
CA ILE A 340 5.89 -16.38 -7.48
C ILE A 340 7.20 -16.31 -6.69
N ILE A 341 8.34 -16.28 -7.36
CA ILE A 341 9.64 -16.32 -6.67
C ILE A 341 10.09 -14.95 -6.17
N ASN A 342 9.80 -13.89 -6.94
CA ASN A 342 10.08 -12.48 -6.62
C ASN A 342 9.35 -11.58 -7.62
N GLN A 343 9.51 -10.26 -7.49
CA GLN A 343 8.90 -9.27 -8.37
C GLN A 343 9.23 -9.48 -9.85
N PHE A 344 10.43 -9.95 -10.20
CA PHE A 344 10.88 -10.17 -11.59
C PHE A 344 10.23 -11.39 -12.27
N ALA A 345 9.39 -12.14 -11.56
CA ALA A 345 8.57 -13.20 -12.14
C ALA A 345 7.19 -12.71 -12.61
N MET A 346 6.97 -11.39 -12.64
CA MET A 346 5.80 -10.73 -13.19
C MET A 346 6.23 -9.69 -14.21
N ASP A 347 5.42 -9.51 -15.23
CA ASP A 347 5.65 -8.55 -16.31
C ASP A 347 4.31 -8.23 -17.01
N GLU A 348 4.23 -7.08 -17.67
CA GLU A 348 3.12 -6.71 -18.54
C GLU A 348 3.60 -6.40 -19.96
N TYR A 349 2.89 -6.93 -20.96
CA TYR A 349 3.19 -6.68 -22.36
C TYR A 349 1.91 -6.64 -23.20
N ASN A 350 1.68 -5.53 -23.90
CA ASN A 350 0.48 -5.29 -24.71
C ASN A 350 -0.82 -5.59 -23.94
N ASP A 351 -0.97 -5.03 -22.74
CA ASP A 351 -2.12 -5.22 -21.83
C ASP A 351 -2.31 -6.66 -21.30
N TYR A 352 -1.36 -7.56 -21.56
CA TYR A 352 -1.35 -8.90 -20.99
C TYR A 352 -0.39 -8.97 -19.81
N LEU A 353 -0.90 -9.35 -18.65
CA LEU A 353 -0.08 -9.70 -17.50
C LEU A 353 0.51 -11.10 -17.71
N ARG A 354 1.81 -11.23 -17.57
CA ARG A 354 2.57 -12.48 -17.64
C ARG A 354 3.14 -12.78 -16.26
N ILE A 355 2.91 -13.99 -15.76
CA ILE A 355 3.50 -14.43 -14.48
C ILE A 355 4.15 -15.80 -14.62
N VAL A 356 5.32 -15.95 -14.00
CA VAL A 356 6.04 -17.21 -13.89
C VAL A 356 5.92 -17.73 -12.47
N THR A 357 5.52 -19.00 -12.34
CA THR A 357 5.33 -19.63 -11.02
C THR A 357 6.08 -20.96 -10.94
N THR A 358 6.47 -21.32 -9.72
CA THR A 358 7.16 -22.58 -9.41
C THR A 358 6.36 -23.39 -8.40
N GLU A 359 6.23 -24.70 -8.60
CA GLU A 359 5.65 -25.60 -7.60
C GLU A 359 6.59 -26.78 -7.35
N GLY A 360 6.81 -27.13 -6.08
CA GLY A 360 7.74 -28.20 -5.71
C GLY A 360 9.20 -27.75 -5.68
N TRP A 361 10.12 -28.70 -5.53
CA TRP A 361 11.56 -28.45 -5.36
C TRP A 361 12.40 -29.52 -6.05
N GLY A 362 13.60 -29.15 -6.49
CA GLY A 362 14.54 -30.08 -7.14
C GLY A 362 13.94 -30.74 -8.39
N LYS A 363 14.02 -32.07 -8.49
CA LYS A 363 13.56 -32.81 -9.67
C LYS A 363 12.04 -32.86 -9.86
N THR A 364 11.26 -32.44 -8.86
CA THR A 364 9.79 -32.39 -8.95
C THR A 364 9.28 -30.97 -9.20
N ALA A 365 10.18 -29.99 -9.36
CA ALA A 365 9.82 -28.62 -9.64
C ALA A 365 9.06 -28.51 -10.96
N LYS A 366 7.92 -27.82 -10.92
CA LYS A 366 7.09 -27.50 -12.08
C LYS A 366 7.06 -25.99 -12.23
N ASN A 367 7.67 -25.51 -13.31
CA ASN A 367 7.61 -24.10 -13.68
C ASN A 367 6.46 -23.89 -14.65
N ARG A 368 5.74 -22.78 -14.48
CA ARG A 368 4.59 -22.42 -15.30
C ARG A 368 4.72 -20.97 -15.73
N LEU A 369 4.28 -20.68 -16.95
CA LEU A 369 4.00 -19.33 -17.40
C LEU A 369 2.50 -19.21 -17.60
N TYR A 370 1.90 -18.17 -17.04
CA TYR A 370 0.52 -17.77 -17.30
C TYR A 370 0.51 -16.43 -18.01
N VAL A 371 -0.41 -16.28 -18.96
CA VAL A 371 -0.71 -15.01 -19.63
C VAL A 371 -2.18 -14.69 -19.35
N TYR A 372 -2.42 -13.54 -18.74
CA TYR A 372 -3.74 -13.06 -18.36
C TYR A 372 -4.19 -11.93 -19.27
N GLU A 373 -5.45 -11.97 -19.65
CA GLU A 373 -6.18 -10.88 -20.28
C GLU A 373 -7.20 -10.33 -19.28
N ARG A 374 -7.25 -9.01 -19.14
CA ARG A 374 -8.28 -8.34 -18.35
C ARG A 374 -9.60 -8.37 -19.10
N LYS A 375 -10.67 -8.87 -18.45
CA LYS A 375 -12.02 -8.92 -19.02
C LYS A 375 -13.06 -8.50 -18.01
N ILE A 376 -14.23 -8.13 -18.52
CA ILE A 376 -15.42 -7.92 -17.71
C ILE A 376 -16.28 -9.19 -17.77
N LYS A 377 -16.56 -9.79 -16.61
CA LYS A 377 -17.51 -10.89 -16.45
C LYS A 377 -18.48 -10.58 -15.32
N ASN A 378 -19.78 -10.67 -15.59
CA ASN A 378 -20.83 -10.33 -14.61
C ASN A 378 -20.62 -8.95 -13.96
N ASN A 379 -20.30 -7.94 -14.79
CA ASN A 379 -19.97 -6.57 -14.36
C ASN A 379 -18.76 -6.47 -13.41
N ARG A 380 -17.86 -7.46 -13.43
CA ARG A 380 -16.65 -7.49 -12.62
C ARG A 380 -15.40 -7.64 -13.48
N TYR A 381 -14.36 -6.87 -13.17
CA TYR A 381 -13.04 -7.11 -13.77
C TYR A 381 -12.45 -8.43 -13.27
N VAL A 382 -11.99 -9.24 -14.20
CA VAL A 382 -11.31 -10.51 -13.95
C VAL A 382 -10.04 -10.58 -14.80
N LEU A 383 -9.00 -11.18 -14.23
CA LEU A 383 -7.81 -11.57 -14.96
C LEU A 383 -8.03 -13.01 -15.43
N GLU A 384 -8.38 -13.18 -16.71
CA GLU A 384 -8.61 -14.50 -17.31
C GLU A 384 -7.34 -15.04 -17.95
N VAL A 385 -6.97 -16.28 -17.63
CA VAL A 385 -5.85 -16.95 -18.31
C VAL A 385 -6.21 -17.22 -19.77
N VAL A 386 -5.46 -16.63 -20.70
CA VAL A 386 -5.60 -16.81 -22.15
C VAL A 386 -4.44 -17.57 -22.78
N GLY A 387 -3.30 -17.63 -22.10
CA GLY A 387 -2.13 -18.41 -22.50
C GLY A 387 -1.51 -19.14 -21.32
N LYS A 388 -0.97 -20.34 -21.55
CA LYS A 388 -0.27 -21.10 -20.52
C LYS A 388 0.82 -22.00 -21.09
N ILE A 389 1.96 -22.08 -20.41
CA ILE A 389 3.01 -23.07 -20.66
C ILE A 389 3.28 -23.79 -19.34
N PHE A 390 3.12 -25.12 -19.31
CA PHE A 390 3.28 -25.93 -18.09
C PHE A 390 4.40 -26.98 -18.17
N GLU A 391 5.07 -27.06 -19.32
CA GLU A 391 6.17 -28.00 -19.56
C GLU A 391 7.31 -27.28 -20.31
N GLY A 392 8.54 -27.76 -20.14
CA GLY A 392 9.71 -27.23 -20.86
C GLY A 392 10.24 -25.89 -20.34
N LEU A 393 9.78 -25.41 -19.18
CA LEU A 393 10.30 -24.21 -18.51
C LEU A 393 11.24 -24.61 -17.36
N GLY A 394 12.45 -24.03 -17.33
CA GLY A 394 13.49 -24.29 -16.32
C GLY A 394 14.65 -25.15 -16.83
N LYS A 395 15.65 -25.39 -15.98
CA LYS A 395 16.79 -26.26 -16.33
C LYS A 395 16.31 -27.72 -16.52
N PRO A 396 16.75 -28.43 -17.58
CA PRO A 396 16.40 -29.82 -17.83
C PRO A 396 16.86 -30.79 -16.74
#